data_AF-A0A1F9LU63-F1
#
_entry.id   AF-A0A1F9LU63-F1
#
_cell.length_a   1.000
_cell.length_b   1.000
_cell.length_c   1.000
_cell.angle_alpha   90.00
_cell.angle_beta   90.00
_cell.angle_gamma   90.00
#
_symmetry.space_group_name_H-M   'P 1'
#
loop_
_entity.id
_entity.type
_entity.pdbx_description
1 polymer ?
#
loop_
_entity_poly.entity_id
_entity_poly.type
_entity_poly.pdbx_seq_one_letter_code
_entity_poly.pdbx_strand_id
1 'polypeptide(L)'
;MGVNEKGFTLIELIMVIVILGLLAVVAIPKYQDLRSEAAKASADGVYAAAGAASAINFSTRLVSASRANAITNTTTLFAAMDGAPQGWSAAATSRISASLGGTTYTIGIATVEDAGPTRRAVIKKRAPASW
;
A
#
# COMPACT_ATOMS: atom_id res chain seq x y z
N MET A 1 57.75 4.36 24.60
CA MET A 1 56.50 3.61 24.87
C MET A 1 55.95 3.18 23.51
N GLY A 2 56.29 1.95 23.07
CA GLY A 2 55.81 1.41 21.80
C GLY A 2 54.42 0.81 21.99
N VAL A 3 53.46 1.25 21.19
CA VAL A 3 52.11 0.71 21.16
C VAL A 3 52.17 -0.64 20.47
N ASN A 4 51.73 -1.71 21.14
CA ASN A 4 51.57 -3.03 20.52
C ASN A 4 50.41 -2.97 19.54
N GLU A 5 50.69 -2.65 18.28
CA GLU A 5 49.72 -2.79 17.19
C GLU A 5 49.46 -4.28 16.94
N LYS A 6 48.51 -4.84 17.69
CA LYS A 6 47.95 -6.16 17.39
C LYS A 6 47.18 -6.06 16.08
N GLY A 7 47.83 -6.45 14.98
CA GLY A 7 47.16 -6.63 13.69
C GLY A 7 46.05 -7.67 13.79
N PHE A 8 44.93 -7.39 13.13
CA PHE A 8 43.79 -8.31 13.01
C PHE A 8 44.24 -9.60 12.31
N THR A 9 43.83 -10.77 12.81
CA THR A 9 44.25 -12.02 12.19
C THR A 9 43.47 -12.26 10.89
N LEU A 10 44.12 -12.83 9.86
CA LEU A 10 43.43 -13.20 8.62
C LEU A 10 42.29 -14.19 8.89
N ILE A 11 42.44 -15.06 9.88
CA ILE A 11 41.42 -16.02 10.26
C ILE A 11 40.21 -15.34 10.91
N GLU A 12 40.38 -14.29 11.72
CA GLU A 12 39.26 -13.51 12.25
C GLU A 12 38.47 -12.83 11.14
N LEU A 13 39.14 -12.31 10.10
CA LEU A 13 38.42 -11.70 9.00
C LEU A 13 37.62 -12.74 8.21
N ILE A 14 38.23 -13.91 7.96
CA ILE A 14 37.57 -15.02 7.25
C ILE A 14 36.39 -15.57 8.05
N MET A 15 36.51 -15.76 9.37
CA MET A 15 35.39 -16.28 10.16
C MET A 15 34.20 -15.31 10.18
N VAL A 16 34.46 -14.00 10.21
CA VAL A 16 33.41 -12.98 10.19
C VAL A 16 32.64 -13.00 8.88
N ILE A 17 33.33 -13.03 7.73
CA ILE A 17 32.64 -13.08 6.43
C ILE A 17 31.86 -14.40 6.25
N VAL A 18 32.35 -15.52 6.80
CA VAL A 18 31.64 -16.80 6.77
C VAL A 18 30.35 -16.72 7.60
N ILE A 19 30.41 -16.18 8.82
CA ILE A 19 29.22 -16.01 9.67
C ILE A 19 28.22 -15.05 9.01
N LEU A 20 28.68 -13.92 8.48
CA LEU A 20 27.82 -12.96 7.76
C LEU A 20 27.19 -13.60 6.51
N GLY A 21 27.93 -14.44 5.78
CA GLY A 21 27.41 -15.20 4.64
C GLY A 21 26.27 -16.14 5.03
N LEU A 22 26.43 -16.90 6.13
CA LEU A 22 25.39 -17.80 6.64
C LEU A 22 24.14 -17.04 7.10
N LEU A 23 24.33 -15.93 7.83
CA LEU A 23 23.22 -15.09 8.28
C LEU A 23 22.48 -14.47 7.09
N ALA A 24 23.19 -14.02 6.05
CA ALA A 24 22.58 -13.44 4.86
C ALA A 24 21.67 -14.44 4.12
N VAL A 25 22.09 -15.70 3.98
CA VAL A 25 21.30 -16.74 3.31
C VAL A 25 19.96 -16.98 4.00
N VAL A 26 19.91 -16.94 5.32
CA VAL A 26 18.66 -17.13 6.09
C VAL A 26 17.84 -15.83 6.18
N ALA A 27 18.52 -14.68 6.30
CA ALA A 27 17.85 -13.39 6.50
C ALA A 27 17.19 -12.85 5.23
N ILE A 28 17.79 -13.04 4.05
CA ILE A 28 17.27 -12.47 2.79
C ILE A 28 15.86 -12.99 2.46
N PRO A 29 15.57 -14.31 2.43
CA PRO A 29 14.23 -14.79 2.11
C PRO A 29 13.18 -14.24 3.08
N LYS A 30 13.46 -14.31 4.39
CA LYS A 30 12.56 -13.81 5.43
C LYS A 30 12.32 -12.30 5.31
N TYR A 31 13.35 -11.53 4.95
CA TYR A 31 13.22 -10.10 4.75
C TYR A 31 12.32 -9.75 3.56
N GLN A 32 12.42 -10.52 2.47
CA GLN A 32 11.56 -10.34 1.30
C GLN A 32 10.09 -10.68 1.62
N ASP A 33 9.85 -11.74 2.38
CA ASP A 33 8.51 -12.11 2.85
C ASP A 33 7.90 -11.01 3.71
N LEU A 34 8.65 -10.48 4.69
CA LEU A 34 8.19 -9.39 5.55
C LEU A 34 7.89 -8.11 4.75
N ARG A 35 8.70 -7.78 3.74
CA ARG A 35 8.43 -6.64 2.84
C ARG A 35 7.15 -6.83 2.04
N SER A 36 6.93 -8.03 1.51
CA SER A 36 5.72 -8.38 0.75
C SER A 36 4.47 -8.31 1.64
N GLU A 37 4.55 -8.85 2.85
CA GLU A 37 3.44 -8.83 3.80
C GLU A 37 3.12 -7.40 4.28
N ALA A 38 4.14 -6.59 4.56
CA ALA A 38 3.96 -5.17 4.90
C ALA A 38 3.33 -4.38 3.73
N ALA A 39 3.77 -4.62 2.49
CA ALA A 39 3.20 -3.99 1.31
C ALA A 39 1.72 -4.36 1.13
N LYS A 40 1.39 -5.65 1.29
CA LYS A 40 0.01 -6.14 1.23
C LYS A 40 -0.86 -5.53 2.33
N ALA A 41 -0.38 -5.49 3.57
CA ALA A 41 -1.11 -4.92 4.71
C ALA A 41 -1.37 -3.41 4.52
N SER A 42 -0.39 -2.66 4.03
CA SER A 42 -0.57 -1.24 3.68
C SER A 42 -1.64 -1.05 2.60
N ALA A 43 -1.61 -1.88 1.55
CA ALA A 43 -2.64 -1.84 0.51
C ALA A 43 -4.03 -2.23 1.01
N ASP A 44 -4.13 -3.20 1.91
CA ASP A 44 -5.39 -3.59 2.55
C ASP A 44 -5.93 -2.48 3.46
N GLY A 45 -5.06 -1.73 4.15
CA GLY A 45 -5.44 -0.55 4.91
C GLY A 45 -6.08 0.53 4.04
N VAL A 46 -5.49 0.82 2.88
CA VAL A 46 -6.06 1.80 1.94
C VAL A 46 -7.36 1.30 1.31
N TYR A 47 -7.46 -0.01 1.02
CA TYR A 47 -8.70 -0.61 0.55
C TYR A 47 -9.84 -0.47 1.56
N ALA A 48 -9.56 -0.75 2.85
CA ALA A 48 -10.53 -0.58 3.92
C ALA A 48 -10.94 0.89 4.08
N ALA A 49 -9.98 1.82 4.04
CA ALA A 49 -10.24 3.25 4.12
C ALA A 49 -11.14 3.73 2.96
N ALA A 50 -10.86 3.31 1.72
CA ALA A 50 -11.69 3.63 0.56
C ALA A 50 -13.12 3.08 0.69
N GLY A 51 -13.27 1.85 1.21
CA GLY A 51 -14.58 1.26 1.49
C GLY A 51 -15.37 2.02 2.56
N ALA A 52 -14.71 2.42 3.66
CA ALA A 52 -15.31 3.22 4.72
C ALA A 52 -15.71 4.61 4.23
N ALA A 53 -14.82 5.28 3.49
CA ALA A 53 -15.09 6.56 2.85
C ALA A 53 -16.33 6.51 1.93
N SER A 54 -16.45 5.45 1.12
CA SER A 54 -17.65 5.22 0.30
C SER A 54 -18.93 5.10 1.14
N ALA A 55 -18.89 4.33 2.23
CA ALA A 55 -20.04 4.18 3.12
C ALA A 55 -20.45 5.49 3.81
N ILE A 56 -19.48 6.26 4.31
CA ILE A 56 -19.71 7.54 4.99
C ILE A 56 -20.19 8.60 4.00
N ASN A 57 -19.58 8.69 2.81
CA ASN A 57 -19.99 9.61 1.75
C ASN A 57 -21.45 9.35 1.34
N PHE A 58 -21.79 8.09 1.05
CA PHE A 58 -23.16 7.72 0.70
C PHE A 58 -24.17 8.04 1.80
N SER A 59 -23.82 7.76 3.06
CA SER A 59 -24.68 8.09 4.21
C SER A 59 -24.90 9.59 4.36
N THR A 60 -23.86 10.40 4.11
CA THR A 60 -23.94 11.86 4.11
C THR A 60 -24.88 12.35 3.00
N ARG A 61 -24.79 11.75 1.81
CA ARG A 61 -25.65 12.09 0.67
C ARG A 61 -27.10 11.67 0.88
N LEU A 62 -27.37 10.56 1.58
CA LEU A 62 -28.73 10.14 1.98
C LEU A 62 -29.42 11.19 2.85
N VAL A 63 -28.69 11.84 3.75
CA VAL A 63 -29.22 12.92 4.58
C VAL A 63 -29.40 14.20 3.75
N SER A 64 -28.40 14.54 2.93
CA SER A 64 -28.47 15.69 2.04
C SER A 64 -27.47 15.55 0.90
N ALA A 65 -27.98 15.45 -0.33
CA ALA A 65 -27.16 15.20 -1.52
C ALA A 65 -26.14 16.33 -1.82
N SER A 66 -26.33 17.53 -1.26
CA SER A 66 -25.40 18.66 -1.45
C SER A 66 -24.21 18.65 -0.48
N ARG A 67 -24.23 17.82 0.56
CA ARG A 67 -23.19 17.79 1.60
C ARG A 67 -21.97 16.95 1.25
N ALA A 68 -22.06 16.11 0.22
CA ALA A 68 -20.93 15.36 -0.30
C ALA A 68 -21.14 15.06 -1.79
N ASN A 69 -20.04 14.91 -2.53
CA ASN A 69 -20.11 14.62 -3.95
C ASN A 69 -20.24 13.12 -4.22
N ALA A 70 -21.01 12.75 -5.25
CA ALA A 70 -21.14 11.36 -5.67
C ALA A 70 -19.79 10.77 -6.08
N ILE A 71 -19.44 9.60 -5.54
CA ILE A 71 -18.22 8.90 -5.92
C ILE A 71 -18.39 8.29 -7.32
N THR A 72 -17.90 9.00 -8.33
CA THR A 72 -18.03 8.64 -9.75
C THR A 72 -16.69 8.36 -10.43
N ASN A 73 -15.60 8.81 -9.80
CA ASN A 73 -14.24 8.70 -10.32
C ASN A 73 -13.22 8.79 -9.18
N THR A 74 -11.94 8.68 -9.51
CA THR A 74 -10.83 8.74 -8.56
C THR A 74 -10.75 10.08 -7.82
N THR A 75 -11.05 11.19 -8.47
CA THR A 75 -11.05 12.52 -7.82
C THR A 75 -12.09 12.59 -6.71
N THR A 76 -13.31 12.13 -6.98
CA THR A 76 -14.41 12.10 -5.99
C THR A 76 -14.19 11.05 -4.92
N LEU A 77 -13.53 9.93 -5.24
CA LEU A 77 -13.08 8.96 -4.25
C LEU A 77 -12.02 9.55 -3.32
N PHE A 78 -11.00 10.23 -3.85
CA PHE A 78 -9.99 10.90 -3.01
C PHE A 78 -10.61 11.99 -2.16
N ALA A 79 -11.54 12.79 -2.68
CA ALA A 79 -12.27 13.76 -1.85
C ALA A 79 -13.04 13.07 -0.70
N ALA A 80 -13.66 11.91 -0.95
CA ALA A 80 -14.33 11.13 0.10
C ALA A 80 -13.35 10.54 1.13
N MET A 81 -12.09 10.31 0.75
CA MET A 81 -11.02 9.79 1.59
C MET A 81 -10.18 10.89 2.28
N ASP A 82 -10.59 12.16 2.18
CA ASP A 82 -9.83 13.32 2.66
C ASP A 82 -8.45 13.49 2.00
N GLY A 83 -8.38 13.18 0.70
CA GLY A 83 -7.20 13.31 -0.13
C GLY A 83 -6.67 11.97 -0.66
N ALA A 84 -5.59 12.05 -1.44
CA ALA A 84 -4.89 10.87 -1.93
C ALA A 84 -4.00 10.30 -0.80
N PRO A 85 -4.16 9.01 -0.42
CA PRO A 85 -3.27 8.37 0.52
C PRO A 85 -1.81 8.42 0.05
N GLN A 86 -0.85 8.47 0.97
CA GLN A 86 0.56 8.56 0.63
C GLN A 86 0.99 7.41 -0.28
N GLY A 87 1.64 7.73 -1.40
CA GLY A 87 2.10 6.75 -2.39
C GLY A 87 1.00 6.21 -3.33
N TRP A 88 -0.25 6.64 -3.16
CA TRP A 88 -1.36 6.30 -4.05
C TRP A 88 -1.66 7.44 -5.01
N SER A 89 -1.89 7.10 -6.27
CA SER A 89 -2.25 8.05 -7.32
C SER A 89 -3.38 7.51 -8.19
N ALA A 90 -4.02 8.40 -8.95
CA ALA A 90 -4.99 7.99 -9.96
C ALA A 90 -4.28 7.28 -11.12
N ALA A 91 -4.68 6.04 -11.39
CA ALA A 91 -4.19 5.23 -12.50
C ALA A 91 -5.14 5.22 -13.71
N ALA A 92 -6.43 5.45 -13.45
CA ALA A 92 -7.49 5.62 -14.45
C ALA A 92 -8.67 6.36 -13.82
N THR A 93 -9.72 6.68 -14.59
CA THR A 93 -10.94 7.33 -14.09
C THR A 93 -11.56 6.63 -12.88
N SER A 94 -11.50 5.30 -12.83
CA SER A 94 -12.09 4.49 -11.75
C SER A 94 -11.07 3.68 -10.95
N ARG A 95 -9.76 4.00 -11.03
CA ARG A 95 -8.71 3.19 -10.41
C ARG A 95 -7.62 4.04 -9.77
N ILE A 96 -7.28 3.69 -8.53
CA ILE A 96 -6.10 4.20 -7.84
C ILE A 96 -5.06 3.09 -7.74
N SER A 97 -3.78 3.45 -7.72
CA SER A 97 -2.68 2.49 -7.61
C SER A 97 -1.52 3.01 -6.78
N ALA A 98 -0.78 2.07 -6.20
CA ALA A 98 0.52 2.31 -5.58
C ALA A 98 1.48 1.14 -5.90
N SER A 99 2.77 1.44 -6.03
CA SER A 99 3.82 0.41 -6.07
C SER A 99 4.40 0.25 -4.68
N LEU A 100 4.17 -0.92 -4.07
CA LEU A 100 4.56 -1.24 -2.69
C LEU A 100 5.32 -2.56 -2.70
N GLY A 101 6.51 -2.59 -2.09
CA GLY A 101 7.32 -3.83 -2.04
C GLY A 101 7.67 -4.41 -3.41
N GLY A 102 7.75 -3.58 -4.45
CA GLY A 102 7.99 -4.01 -5.84
C GLY A 102 6.76 -4.54 -6.58
N THR A 103 5.58 -4.53 -5.95
CA THR A 103 4.32 -4.99 -6.53
C THR A 103 3.35 -3.83 -6.69
N THR A 104 2.67 -3.74 -7.85
CA THR A 104 1.62 -2.73 -8.07
C THR A 104 0.29 -3.22 -7.52
N TYR A 105 -0.23 -2.50 -6.53
CA TYR A 105 -1.56 -2.72 -5.98
C TYR A 105 -2.56 -1.76 -6.62
N THR A 106 -3.77 -2.26 -6.91
CA THR A 106 -4.83 -1.45 -7.52
C THR A 106 -6.14 -1.58 -6.76
N ILE A 107 -6.78 -0.45 -6.51
CA ILE A 107 -8.12 -0.36 -5.92
C ILE A 107 -9.01 0.36 -6.92
N GLY A 108 -10.16 -0.24 -7.21
CA GLY A 108 -11.08 0.23 -8.23
C GLY A 108 -12.47 0.55 -7.68
N ILE A 109 -13.09 1.55 -8.29
CA ILE A 109 -14.53 1.79 -8.19
C ILE A 109 -15.19 0.84 -9.19
N ALA A 110 -15.73 -0.27 -8.68
CA ALA A 110 -16.41 -1.27 -9.51
C ALA A 110 -17.80 -0.81 -9.95
N THR A 111 -18.38 0.09 -9.17
CA THR A 111 -19.71 0.61 -9.38
C THR A 111 -19.71 2.03 -8.84
N VAL A 112 -20.10 3.00 -9.68
CA VAL A 112 -20.16 4.42 -9.29
C VAL A 112 -21.43 4.69 -8.49
N GLU A 113 -21.40 5.76 -7.70
CA GLU A 113 -22.57 6.26 -7.00
C GLU A 113 -23.54 6.97 -7.95
N ASP A 114 -24.85 6.84 -7.71
CA ASP A 114 -25.88 7.50 -8.52
C ASP A 114 -26.01 9.00 -8.17
N ALA A 115 -26.54 9.78 -9.12
CA ALA A 115 -26.78 11.22 -8.95
C ALA A 115 -27.80 11.50 -7.83
N GLY A 116 -28.84 10.67 -7.71
CA GLY A 116 -29.62 10.53 -6.49
C GLY A 116 -28.95 9.48 -5.59
N PRO A 117 -28.89 9.66 -4.26
CA PRO A 117 -28.22 8.72 -3.34
C PRO A 117 -29.02 7.42 -3.16
N THR A 118 -29.28 6.69 -4.24
CA THR A 118 -30.05 5.43 -4.25
C THR A 118 -29.14 4.20 -4.32
N ARG A 119 -27.91 4.36 -4.85
CA ARG A 119 -26.93 3.28 -4.98
C ARG A 119 -25.55 3.78 -4.63
N ARG A 120 -24.90 3.11 -3.67
CA ARG A 120 -23.55 3.39 -3.17
C ARG A 120 -22.45 2.96 -4.16
N ALA A 121 -21.32 3.66 -4.14
CA ALA A 121 -20.12 3.18 -4.83
C ALA A 121 -19.54 1.88 -4.24
N VAL A 122 -19.23 0.90 -5.09
CA VAL A 122 -18.62 -0.37 -4.66
C VAL A 122 -17.12 -0.33 -4.91
N ILE A 123 -16.34 -0.47 -3.85
CA ILE A 123 -14.87 -0.51 -3.93
C ILE A 123 -14.40 -1.95 -4.02
N LYS A 124 -13.55 -2.25 -5.00
CA LYS A 124 -12.93 -3.57 -5.18
C LYS A 124 -11.42 -3.45 -5.18
N LYS A 125 -10.77 -4.32 -4.41
CA LYS A 125 -9.34 -4.62 -4.61
C LYS A 125 -9.21 -5.44 -5.89
N ARG A 126 -8.27 -5.09 -6.75
CA ARG A 126 -7.87 -5.92 -7.89
C ARG A 126 -6.51 -6.52 -7.58
N ALA A 127 -6.37 -7.81 -7.87
CA ALA A 127 -5.08 -8.50 -7.73
C ALA A 127 -4.00 -7.77 -8.53
N PRO A 128 -2.74 -7.77 -8.09
CA PRO A 128 -1.63 -7.29 -8.90
C PRO A 128 -1.69 -7.95 -10.28
N ALA A 129 -1.54 -7.18 -11.35
CA ALA A 129 -1.48 -7.75 -12.68
C ALA A 129 -0.26 -8.68 -12.74
N SER A 130 -0.50 -9.99 -12.88
CA SER A 130 0.54 -10.96 -13.21
C SER A 130 0.92 -10.76 -14.67
N TRP A 131 2.08 -10.14 -14.91
CA TRP A 131 2.77 -10.17 -16.20
C TRP A 131 4.18 -10.69 -15.96
#